data_AF-A0A1B6JTE1-F1
#
_entry.id   AF-A0A1B6JTE1-F1
#
_cell.length_a   1.000
_cell.length_b   1.000
_cell.length_c   1.000
_cell.angle_alpha   90.00
_cell.angle_beta   90.00
_cell.angle_gamma   90.00
#
_symmetry.space_group_name_H-M   'P 1'
#
loop_
_entity.id
_entity.type
_entity.pdbx_description
1 polymer ?
#
loop_
_entity_poly.entity_id
_entity_poly.type
_entity_poly.pdbx_seq_one_letter_code
_entity_poly.pdbx_strand_id
1 'polypeptide(L)'
;ELALCDKYLSYDERNFHCWDYRRFVVKRSGVSAEEELKFTDDKIAENFSNYSAWHLRSNLLPQVYPDPNGLKPIEDNQHKHELELVASAAFTDPYDQSAWFYQRWLLGRHTPELRITHVIATKKVVCLSFNRSVSPMSPDIMVKAYGENAWKTVDGEISSYVWKRTFTDATSVSEVAKVPVELVVGGDVRQSASLAVDGEQARYWEQPVFEASFSPGVTEVLRNVLDSCQTLLELEPDTKWPLLTSVSLMQAIDRKKYKAEVLKYLDLLAKIDHLRANYYSDLKSRCIMEHQLEEWNVGNDFCLVNSALTALYHSQYLLPARRVDLRQNSLTRSLPRFASLQFCKVIHPIIKELWWCGI
;
A
#
# COMPACT_ATOMS: atom_id res chain seq x y z
N GLU A 1 -12.12 -38.90 -6.49
CA GLU A 1 -11.30 -37.69 -6.61
C GLU A 1 -10.99 -36.97 -5.29
N LEU A 2 -11.94 -36.39 -4.53
CA LEU A 2 -11.59 -35.66 -3.29
C LEU A 2 -10.91 -36.54 -2.24
N ALA A 3 -11.46 -37.74 -1.97
CA ALA A 3 -10.81 -38.72 -1.08
C ALA A 3 -9.42 -39.16 -1.56
N LEU A 4 -9.15 -39.11 -2.88
CA LEU A 4 -7.82 -39.36 -3.42
C LEU A 4 -6.88 -38.21 -3.06
N CYS A 5 -7.34 -36.97 -3.19
CA CYS A 5 -6.59 -35.78 -2.77
C CYS A 5 -6.27 -35.85 -1.27
N ASP A 6 -7.24 -36.21 -0.43
CA ASP A 6 -7.04 -36.34 1.02
C ASP A 6 -5.93 -37.35 1.34
N LYS A 7 -5.92 -38.49 0.63
CA LYS A 7 -4.88 -39.51 0.76
C LYS A 7 -3.50 -39.02 0.33
N TYR A 8 -3.39 -38.26 -0.75
CA TYR A 8 -2.09 -37.73 -1.18
C TYR A 8 -1.60 -36.61 -0.25
N LEU A 9 -2.51 -35.78 0.26
CA LEU A 9 -2.18 -34.72 1.22
C LEU A 9 -1.86 -35.26 2.61
N SER A 10 -2.28 -36.47 2.98
CA SER A 10 -1.80 -37.11 4.21
C SER A 10 -0.40 -37.71 4.07
N TYR A 11 0.08 -37.97 2.86
CA TYR A 11 1.46 -38.38 2.61
C TYR A 11 2.41 -37.20 2.44
N ASP A 12 1.97 -36.15 1.75
CA ASP A 12 2.70 -34.89 1.61
C ASP A 12 1.71 -33.72 1.60
N GLU A 13 1.55 -33.13 2.78
CA GLU A 13 0.64 -32.02 3.00
C GLU A 13 1.06 -30.73 2.28
N ARG A 14 2.30 -30.67 1.78
CA ARG A 14 2.86 -29.52 1.05
C ARG A 14 2.86 -29.73 -0.46
N ASN A 15 2.33 -30.85 -0.95
CA ASN A 15 2.25 -31.15 -2.37
C ASN A 15 1.31 -30.18 -3.10
N PHE A 16 1.87 -29.10 -3.63
CA PHE A 16 1.08 -28.06 -4.32
C PHE A 16 0.34 -28.60 -5.55
N HIS A 17 0.87 -29.62 -6.25
CA HIS A 17 0.14 -30.25 -7.35
C HIS A 17 -1.15 -30.93 -6.88
N CYS A 18 -1.14 -31.56 -5.70
CA CYS A 18 -2.33 -32.15 -5.11
C CYS A 18 -3.33 -31.08 -4.65
N TRP A 19 -2.85 -29.98 -4.05
CA TRP A 19 -3.70 -28.84 -3.71
C TRP A 19 -4.34 -28.21 -4.96
N ASP A 20 -3.59 -28.08 -6.05
CA ASP A 20 -4.10 -27.56 -7.33
C ASP A 20 -5.15 -28.48 -7.93
N TYR A 21 -4.87 -29.79 -7.93
CA TYR A 21 -5.82 -30.79 -8.41
C TYR A 21 -7.09 -30.81 -7.55
N ARG A 22 -6.99 -30.68 -6.23
CA ARG A 22 -8.14 -30.55 -5.34
C ARG A 22 -9.00 -29.34 -5.71
N ARG A 23 -8.41 -28.15 -5.89
CA ARG A 23 -9.16 -26.94 -6.32
C ARG A 23 -9.89 -27.15 -7.65
N PHE A 24 -9.26 -27.86 -8.59
CA PHE A 24 -9.90 -28.23 -9.85
C PHE A 24 -11.11 -29.17 -9.66
N VAL A 25 -10.97 -30.18 -8.80
CA VAL A 25 -12.04 -31.13 -8.48
C VAL A 25 -13.20 -30.42 -7.79
N VAL A 26 -12.94 -29.63 -6.74
CA VAL A 26 -13.93 -28.84 -5.98
C VAL A 26 -14.78 -27.99 -6.93
N LYS A 27 -14.14 -27.25 -7.85
CA LYS A 27 -14.81 -26.42 -8.84
C LYS A 27 -15.74 -27.20 -9.78
N ARG A 28 -15.48 -28.49 -10.02
CA ARG A 28 -16.26 -29.35 -10.92
C ARG A 28 -17.32 -30.19 -10.20
N SER A 29 -17.14 -30.46 -8.91
CA SER A 29 -18.03 -31.30 -8.11
C SER A 29 -19.12 -30.53 -7.39
N GLY A 30 -19.12 -29.19 -7.46
CA GLY A 30 -20.13 -28.35 -6.81
C GLY A 30 -19.99 -28.28 -5.28
N VAL A 31 -18.82 -28.64 -4.75
CA VAL A 31 -18.50 -28.46 -3.33
C VAL A 31 -18.47 -26.97 -3.03
N SER A 32 -19.13 -26.56 -1.94
CA SER A 32 -19.25 -25.15 -1.62
C SER A 32 -17.95 -24.57 -1.05
N ALA A 33 -17.80 -23.25 -1.09
CA ALA A 33 -16.63 -22.59 -0.50
C ALA A 33 -16.57 -22.79 1.02
N GLU A 34 -17.72 -22.90 1.68
CA GLU A 34 -17.86 -23.20 3.11
C GLU A 34 -17.37 -24.61 3.45
N GLU A 35 -17.74 -25.61 2.64
CA GLU A 35 -17.30 -27.00 2.82
C GLU A 35 -15.79 -27.12 2.63
N GLU A 36 -15.23 -26.44 1.62
CA GLU A 36 -13.79 -26.44 1.39
C GLU A 36 -13.04 -25.60 2.45
N LEU A 37 -13.67 -24.56 3.01
CA LEU A 37 -13.10 -23.80 4.12
C LEU A 37 -12.98 -24.69 5.37
N LYS A 38 -13.99 -25.51 5.64
CA LYS A 38 -13.95 -26.50 6.73
C LYS A 38 -12.82 -27.51 6.55
N PHE A 39 -12.54 -27.94 5.31
CA PHE A 39 -11.39 -28.80 5.04
C PHE A 39 -10.06 -28.12 5.44
N THR A 40 -9.95 -26.79 5.32
CA THR A 40 -8.76 -26.08 5.81
C THR A 40 -8.67 -26.06 7.34
N ASP A 41 -9.80 -26.03 8.06
CA ASP A 41 -9.81 -26.13 9.53
C ASP A 41 -9.18 -27.45 9.97
N ASP A 42 -9.60 -28.57 9.36
CA ASP A 42 -9.07 -29.90 9.66
C ASP A 42 -7.56 -29.96 9.38
N LYS A 43 -7.11 -29.40 8.26
CA LYS A 43 -5.68 -29.39 7.88
C LYS A 43 -4.81 -28.53 8.79
N ILE A 44 -5.32 -27.39 9.24
CA ILE A 44 -4.60 -26.51 10.18
C ILE A 44 -4.58 -27.14 11.58
N ALA A 45 -5.66 -27.82 12.00
CA ALA A 45 -5.69 -28.54 13.26
C ALA A 45 -4.73 -29.74 13.28
N GLU A 46 -4.59 -30.45 12.16
CA GLU A 46 -3.58 -31.51 11.97
C GLU A 46 -2.15 -30.95 12.01
N ASN A 47 -1.90 -29.84 11.31
CA ASN A 47 -0.61 -29.17 11.29
C ASN A 47 -0.75 -27.67 11.03
N PHE A 48 -0.53 -26.86 12.06
CA PHE A 48 -0.58 -25.40 11.96
C PHE A 48 0.51 -24.80 11.06
N SER A 49 1.57 -25.57 10.74
CA SER A 49 2.62 -25.15 9.79
C SER A 49 2.27 -25.38 8.32
N ASN A 50 1.04 -25.83 8.03
CA ASN A 50 0.61 -26.11 6.67
C ASN A 50 0.31 -24.81 5.88
N TYR A 51 1.35 -24.26 5.25
CA TYR A 51 1.25 -23.07 4.40
C TYR A 51 0.19 -23.18 3.31
N SER A 52 0.02 -24.36 2.71
CA SER A 52 -0.96 -24.56 1.64
C SER A 52 -2.40 -24.47 2.14
N ALA A 53 -2.66 -24.95 3.36
CA ALA A 53 -3.96 -24.80 4.01
C ALA A 53 -4.27 -23.34 4.31
N TRP A 54 -3.34 -22.59 4.92
CA TRP A 54 -3.48 -21.14 5.14
C TRP A 54 -3.69 -20.36 3.84
N HIS A 55 -2.94 -20.71 2.78
CA HIS A 55 -3.09 -20.08 1.49
C HIS A 55 -4.47 -20.36 0.88
N LEU A 56 -4.93 -21.61 0.89
CA LEU A 56 -6.27 -21.95 0.41
C LEU A 56 -7.34 -21.20 1.21
N ARG A 57 -7.19 -21.14 2.54
CA ARG A 57 -8.07 -20.41 3.44
C ARG A 57 -8.17 -18.92 3.07
N SER A 58 -7.05 -18.26 2.77
CA SER A 58 -7.00 -16.86 2.35
C SER A 58 -7.76 -16.57 1.03
N ASN A 59 -7.94 -17.59 0.19
CA ASN A 59 -8.70 -17.48 -1.06
C ASN A 59 -10.19 -17.76 -0.87
N LEU A 60 -10.56 -18.63 0.07
CA LEU A 60 -11.95 -19.03 0.34
C LEU A 60 -12.68 -18.04 1.23
N LEU A 61 -12.00 -17.50 2.23
CA LEU A 61 -12.56 -16.58 3.21
C LEU A 61 -13.25 -15.35 2.59
N PRO A 62 -12.67 -14.63 1.61
CA PRO A 62 -13.37 -13.51 0.96
C PRO A 62 -14.61 -13.92 0.15
N GLN A 63 -14.74 -15.20 -0.23
CA GLN A 63 -15.92 -15.72 -0.95
C GLN A 63 -17.05 -16.04 0.02
N VAL A 64 -16.72 -16.58 1.19
CA VAL A 64 -17.70 -16.97 2.23
C VAL A 64 -18.11 -15.78 3.10
N TYR A 65 -17.14 -14.93 3.46
CA TYR A 65 -17.28 -13.83 4.40
C TYR A 65 -16.76 -12.50 3.82
N PRO A 66 -17.32 -12.01 2.70
CA PRO A 66 -16.84 -10.80 2.04
C PRO A 66 -16.96 -9.57 2.96
N ASP A 67 -15.94 -8.70 2.94
CA ASP A 67 -16.04 -7.39 3.61
C ASP A 67 -17.14 -6.55 2.93
N PRO A 68 -18.15 -6.06 3.66
CA PRO A 68 -19.26 -5.29 3.07
C PRO A 68 -18.80 -4.02 2.33
N ASN A 69 -17.65 -3.46 2.71
CA ASN A 69 -17.08 -2.27 2.10
C ASN A 69 -16.00 -2.56 1.04
N GLY A 70 -15.60 -3.84 0.89
CA GLY A 70 -14.55 -4.26 -0.04
C GLY A 70 -13.17 -3.65 0.25
N LEU A 71 -12.88 -3.24 1.49
CA LEU A 71 -11.61 -2.62 1.89
C LEU A 71 -10.69 -3.61 2.62
N LYS A 72 -11.26 -4.44 3.50
CA LYS A 72 -10.55 -5.46 4.27
C LYS A 72 -10.66 -6.82 3.57
N PRO A 73 -9.82 -7.81 3.92
CA PRO A 73 -9.89 -9.14 3.30
C PRO A 73 -11.21 -9.85 3.57
N ILE A 74 -11.81 -9.63 4.74
CA ILE A 74 -13.04 -10.27 5.22
C ILE A 74 -13.83 -9.37 6.17
N GLU A 75 -15.09 -9.74 6.40
CA GLU A 75 -15.98 -9.12 7.39
C GLU A 75 -15.46 -9.23 8.84
N ASP A 76 -15.88 -8.33 9.71
CA ASP A 76 -15.28 -8.07 11.03
C ASP A 76 -15.34 -9.24 12.02
N ASN A 77 -16.42 -10.02 12.07
CA ASN A 77 -16.54 -11.12 13.03
C ASN A 77 -15.57 -12.25 12.68
N GLN A 78 -15.55 -12.66 11.41
CA GLN A 78 -14.57 -13.61 10.91
C GLN A 78 -13.16 -13.05 11.01
N HIS A 79 -12.94 -11.75 10.78
CA HIS A 79 -11.62 -11.14 10.94
C HIS A 79 -11.08 -11.31 12.37
N LYS A 80 -11.88 -11.02 13.39
CA LYS A 80 -11.49 -11.23 14.80
C LYS A 80 -11.14 -12.71 15.05
N HIS A 81 -12.00 -13.61 14.61
CA HIS A 81 -11.79 -15.06 14.76
C HIS A 81 -10.47 -15.53 14.10
N GLU A 82 -10.20 -15.10 12.86
CA GLU A 82 -9.00 -15.49 12.13
C GLU A 82 -7.72 -14.91 12.76
N LEU A 83 -7.78 -13.70 13.31
CA LEU A 83 -6.65 -13.09 14.03
C LEU A 83 -6.31 -13.87 15.31
N GLU A 84 -7.31 -14.32 16.05
CA GLU A 84 -7.13 -15.15 17.25
C GLU A 84 -6.61 -16.56 16.90
N LEU A 85 -7.16 -17.15 15.84
CA LEU A 85 -6.74 -18.45 15.32
C LEU A 85 -5.26 -18.43 14.90
N VAL A 86 -4.87 -17.46 14.07
CA VAL A 86 -3.48 -17.37 13.59
C VAL A 86 -2.51 -16.98 14.69
N ALA A 87 -2.93 -16.13 15.65
CA ALA A 87 -2.10 -15.81 16.81
C ALA A 87 -1.77 -17.09 17.59
N SER A 88 -2.77 -17.93 17.86
CA SER A 88 -2.56 -19.20 18.57
C SER A 88 -1.54 -20.10 17.86
N ALA A 89 -1.61 -20.19 16.52
CA ALA A 89 -0.62 -20.92 15.73
C ALA A 89 0.78 -20.29 15.81
N ALA A 90 0.87 -18.98 15.57
CA ALA A 90 2.14 -18.24 15.53
C ALA A 90 2.89 -18.24 16.87
N PHE A 91 2.18 -18.26 18.00
CA PHE A 91 2.79 -18.32 19.33
C PHE A 91 3.06 -19.75 19.82
N THR A 92 2.52 -20.77 19.14
CA THR A 92 2.85 -22.18 19.40
C THR A 92 4.20 -22.56 18.79
N ASP A 93 4.48 -22.11 17.56
CA ASP A 93 5.79 -22.20 16.92
C ASP A 93 6.16 -20.86 16.27
N PRO A 94 6.90 -19.99 16.97
CA PRO A 94 7.28 -18.67 16.45
C PRO A 94 8.26 -18.73 15.27
N TYR A 95 8.86 -19.90 14.99
CA TYR A 95 9.73 -20.09 13.83
C TYR A 95 8.96 -20.47 12.56
N ASP A 96 7.71 -20.94 12.68
CA ASP A 96 6.85 -21.20 11.53
C ASP A 96 6.41 -19.89 10.87
N GLN A 97 6.95 -19.65 9.67
CA GLN A 97 6.61 -18.48 8.88
C GLN A 97 5.17 -18.48 8.36
N SER A 98 4.51 -19.63 8.27
CA SER A 98 3.22 -19.75 7.59
C SER A 98 2.11 -18.95 8.28
N ALA A 99 2.01 -19.09 9.60
CA ALA A 99 1.09 -18.31 10.42
C ALA A 99 1.39 -16.80 10.32
N TRP A 100 2.65 -16.38 10.38
CA TRP A 100 3.03 -14.97 10.27
C TRP A 100 2.68 -14.35 8.91
N PHE A 101 2.85 -15.09 7.82
CA PHE A 101 2.43 -14.62 6.49
C PHE A 101 0.91 -14.51 6.36
N TYR A 102 0.17 -15.47 6.93
CA TYR A 102 -1.29 -15.42 6.97
C TYR A 102 -1.81 -14.26 7.81
N GLN A 103 -1.21 -14.01 8.99
CA GLN A 103 -1.52 -12.85 9.81
C GLN A 103 -1.26 -11.54 9.06
N ARG A 104 -0.15 -11.46 8.32
CA ARG A 104 0.15 -10.29 7.48
C ARG A 104 -0.90 -10.09 6.38
N TRP A 105 -1.47 -11.16 5.84
CA TRP A 105 -2.57 -11.08 4.88
C TRP A 105 -3.85 -10.53 5.52
N LEU A 106 -4.19 -10.90 6.76
CA LEU A 106 -5.34 -10.35 7.50
C LEU A 106 -5.22 -8.84 7.69
N LEU A 107 -4.00 -8.33 7.91
CA LEU A 107 -3.72 -6.88 7.95
C LEU A 107 -3.74 -6.19 6.58
N GLY A 108 -3.83 -6.97 5.50
CA GLY A 108 -3.86 -6.51 4.13
C GLY A 108 -5.14 -5.74 3.78
N ARG A 109 -5.11 -5.09 2.63
CA ARG A 109 -6.25 -4.35 2.08
C ARG A 109 -6.47 -4.71 0.63
N HIS A 110 -7.73 -4.68 0.22
CA HIS A 110 -8.01 -4.60 -1.20
C HIS A 110 -7.50 -3.27 -1.76
N THR A 111 -7.28 -3.26 -3.07
CA THR A 111 -6.71 -2.09 -3.72
C THR A 111 -7.74 -0.95 -3.65
N PRO A 112 -7.39 0.24 -3.11
CA PRO A 112 -8.34 1.33 -3.00
C PRO A 112 -8.85 1.74 -4.39
N GLU A 113 -10.07 2.28 -4.40
CA GLU A 113 -10.63 2.91 -5.59
C GLU A 113 -9.67 3.96 -6.15
N LEU A 114 -9.61 4.06 -7.47
CA LEU A 114 -8.79 5.06 -8.13
C LEU A 114 -9.34 6.46 -7.84
N ARG A 115 -8.46 7.36 -7.40
CA ARG A 115 -8.80 8.74 -7.07
C ARG A 115 -7.72 9.69 -7.53
N ILE A 116 -8.11 10.90 -7.92
CA ILE A 116 -7.24 12.05 -8.12
C ILE A 116 -6.94 12.63 -6.75
N THR A 117 -5.66 12.70 -6.39
CA THR A 117 -5.22 13.24 -5.10
C THR A 117 -4.89 14.73 -5.20
N HIS A 118 -4.26 15.15 -6.30
CA HIS A 118 -3.91 16.55 -6.54
C HIS A 118 -4.20 16.96 -7.96
N VAL A 119 -4.55 18.23 -8.12
CA VAL A 119 -4.52 18.90 -9.42
C VAL A 119 -3.81 20.24 -9.25
N ILE A 120 -2.93 20.57 -10.19
CA ILE A 120 -2.34 21.88 -10.32
C ILE A 120 -2.44 22.32 -11.77
N ALA A 121 -3.15 23.42 -11.96
CA ALA A 121 -3.35 24.04 -13.25
C ALA A 121 -2.67 25.41 -13.31
N THR A 122 -2.20 25.77 -14.50
CA THR A 122 -1.72 27.10 -14.87
C THR A 122 -2.39 27.49 -16.19
N LYS A 123 -2.07 28.67 -16.74
CA LYS A 123 -2.52 29.08 -18.09
C LYS A 123 -1.99 28.22 -19.26
N LYS A 124 -1.12 27.23 -19.03
CA LYS A 124 -0.52 26.42 -20.11
C LYS A 124 -0.54 24.91 -19.86
N VAL A 125 -0.77 24.51 -18.61
CA VAL A 125 -0.63 23.11 -18.21
C VAL A 125 -1.59 22.78 -17.09
N VAL A 126 -2.16 21.58 -17.14
CA VAL A 126 -2.77 20.89 -16.00
C VAL A 126 -1.95 19.65 -15.73
N CYS A 127 -1.50 19.50 -14.49
CA CYS A 127 -0.93 18.27 -13.97
C CYS A 127 -1.83 17.74 -12.87
N LEU A 128 -1.95 16.42 -12.77
CA LEU A 128 -2.70 15.77 -11.71
C LEU A 128 -1.99 14.51 -11.24
N SER A 129 -2.26 14.12 -10.00
CA SER A 129 -1.75 12.89 -9.43
C SER A 129 -2.88 11.95 -9.00
N PHE A 130 -2.61 10.66 -9.04
CA PHE A 130 -3.51 9.60 -8.60
C PHE A 130 -2.96 8.88 -7.37
N ASN A 131 -3.82 8.23 -6.60
CA ASN A 131 -3.41 7.34 -5.52
C ASN A 131 -2.75 6.04 -6.04
N ARG A 132 -2.88 5.73 -7.33
CA ARG A 132 -2.34 4.53 -7.99
C ARG A 132 -1.77 4.87 -9.36
N SER A 133 -0.78 4.11 -9.83
CA SER A 133 -0.26 4.24 -11.19
C SER A 133 -1.32 3.84 -12.20
N VAL A 134 -1.60 4.71 -13.17
CA VAL A 134 -2.60 4.50 -14.24
C VAL A 134 -2.07 4.96 -15.59
N SER A 135 -2.51 4.31 -16.66
CA SER A 135 -2.12 4.66 -18.03
C SER A 135 -3.12 5.65 -18.65
N PRO A 136 -2.64 6.73 -19.28
CA PRO A 136 -3.47 7.60 -20.11
C PRO A 136 -4.15 6.86 -21.29
N MET A 137 -3.63 5.69 -21.66
CA MET A 137 -4.13 4.86 -22.76
C MET A 137 -5.13 3.79 -22.29
N SER A 138 -5.48 3.75 -21.00
CA SER A 138 -6.44 2.80 -20.47
C SER A 138 -7.83 3.03 -21.08
N PRO A 139 -8.52 2.00 -21.63
CA PRO A 139 -9.86 2.17 -22.20
C PRO A 139 -10.91 2.51 -21.12
N ASP A 140 -10.67 2.06 -19.89
CA ASP A 140 -11.63 2.21 -18.78
C ASP A 140 -11.46 3.50 -17.98
N ILE A 141 -10.40 4.28 -18.23
CA ILE A 141 -10.06 5.47 -17.42
C ILE A 141 -9.97 6.68 -18.34
N MET A 142 -10.80 7.68 -18.06
CA MET A 142 -10.77 8.95 -18.76
C MET A 142 -10.73 10.08 -17.73
N VAL A 143 -9.91 11.10 -17.99
CA VAL A 143 -9.92 12.33 -17.20
C VAL A 143 -10.30 13.51 -18.08
N LYS A 144 -11.42 14.15 -17.73
CA LYS A 144 -11.87 15.40 -18.34
C LYS A 144 -11.27 16.56 -17.55
N ALA A 145 -10.68 17.51 -18.26
CA ALA A 145 -10.10 18.74 -17.73
C ALA A 145 -10.01 19.76 -18.87
N TYR A 146 -9.63 20.99 -18.55
CA TYR A 146 -9.38 22.02 -19.55
C TYR A 146 -8.35 21.58 -20.62
N GLY A 147 -8.59 22.00 -21.87
CA GLY A 147 -7.76 21.73 -23.04
C GLY A 147 -8.01 20.35 -23.67
N GLU A 148 -7.77 20.24 -24.99
CA GLU A 148 -8.10 19.04 -25.78
C GLU A 148 -6.92 18.10 -26.02
N ASN A 149 -5.69 18.55 -25.75
CA ASN A 149 -4.49 17.75 -26.00
C ASN A 149 -4.47 16.47 -25.15
N ALA A 150 -3.85 15.42 -25.68
CA ALA A 150 -3.73 14.13 -25.00
C ALA A 150 -2.97 14.25 -23.66
N TRP A 151 -3.40 13.47 -22.67
CA TRP A 151 -2.66 13.26 -21.43
C TRP A 151 -1.35 12.51 -21.71
N LYS A 152 -0.29 12.91 -21.02
CA LYS A 152 1.01 12.22 -21.02
C LYS A 152 1.44 11.93 -19.59
N THR A 153 2.17 10.84 -19.40
CA THR A 153 2.87 10.57 -18.14
C THR A 153 4.06 11.52 -18.00
N VAL A 154 4.40 11.90 -16.77
CA VAL A 154 5.49 12.85 -16.51
C VAL A 154 6.88 12.20 -16.55
N ASP A 155 6.93 10.89 -16.35
CA ASP A 155 8.13 10.05 -16.33
C ASP A 155 8.38 9.35 -17.69
N GLY A 156 7.46 9.49 -18.65
CA GLY A 156 7.55 8.86 -19.96
C GLY A 156 7.14 7.38 -19.97
N GLU A 157 6.70 6.84 -18.84
CA GLU A 157 6.27 5.44 -18.72
C GLU A 157 4.86 5.23 -19.29
N ILE A 158 4.49 3.98 -19.55
CA ILE A 158 3.14 3.62 -20.04
C ILE A 158 2.07 4.00 -19.00
N SER A 159 2.39 3.83 -17.72
CA SER A 159 1.53 4.19 -16.59
C SER A 159 2.32 5.00 -15.59
N SER A 160 1.69 6.00 -14.99
CA SER A 160 2.31 6.81 -13.95
C SER A 160 1.28 7.24 -12.91
N TYR A 161 1.77 7.65 -11.75
CA TYR A 161 0.95 8.32 -10.74
C TYR A 161 0.63 9.75 -11.13
N VAL A 162 1.39 10.37 -12.02
CA VAL A 162 1.21 11.78 -12.38
C VAL A 162 1.07 11.93 -13.89
N TRP A 163 -0.02 12.58 -14.30
CA TRP A 163 -0.28 12.93 -15.68
C TRP A 163 -0.17 14.44 -15.89
N LYS A 164 0.14 14.82 -17.12
CA LYS A 164 0.30 16.19 -17.58
C LYS A 164 -0.40 16.38 -18.92
N ARG A 165 -1.09 17.51 -19.06
CA ARG A 165 -1.70 17.99 -20.30
C ARG A 165 -1.30 19.44 -20.50
N THR A 166 -0.84 19.77 -21.70
CA THR A 166 -0.48 21.15 -22.08
C THR A 166 -1.47 21.71 -23.08
N PHE A 167 -1.64 23.03 -23.11
CA PHE A 167 -2.53 23.73 -24.03
C PHE A 167 -2.09 25.19 -24.22
N THR A 168 -2.69 25.90 -25.18
CA THR A 168 -2.24 27.25 -25.62
C THR A 168 -3.35 28.28 -25.73
N ASP A 169 -4.60 27.84 -25.61
CA ASP A 169 -5.85 28.61 -25.77
C ASP A 169 -6.27 29.37 -24.50
N ALA A 170 -5.83 28.94 -23.32
CA ALA A 170 -6.19 29.60 -22.06
C ALA A 170 -5.63 31.03 -21.96
N THR A 171 -6.54 31.97 -21.72
CA THR A 171 -6.21 33.40 -21.52
C THR A 171 -5.79 33.69 -20.08
N SER A 172 -6.33 32.95 -19.12
CA SER A 172 -6.05 33.12 -17.69
C SER A 172 -6.19 31.81 -16.93
N VAL A 173 -5.60 31.73 -15.73
CA VAL A 173 -5.78 30.55 -14.86
C VAL A 173 -7.21 30.41 -14.34
N SER A 174 -7.92 31.54 -14.17
CA SER A 174 -9.32 31.55 -13.76
C SER A 174 -10.24 30.93 -14.82
N GLU A 175 -9.89 31.04 -16.10
CA GLU A 175 -10.60 30.34 -17.18
C GLU A 175 -10.44 28.82 -17.05
N VAL A 176 -9.20 28.37 -16.83
CA VAL A 176 -8.89 26.95 -16.61
C VAL A 176 -9.62 26.40 -15.39
N ALA A 177 -9.68 27.17 -14.30
CA ALA A 177 -10.33 26.79 -13.05
C ALA A 177 -11.86 26.64 -13.14
N LYS A 178 -12.52 27.22 -14.17
CA LYS A 178 -13.97 27.05 -14.39
C LYS A 178 -14.35 25.64 -14.83
N VAL A 179 -13.39 24.89 -15.38
CA VAL A 179 -13.61 23.51 -15.83
C VAL A 179 -13.16 22.57 -14.70
N PRO A 180 -14.08 21.81 -14.08
CA PRO A 180 -13.70 20.84 -13.06
C PRO A 180 -12.86 19.72 -13.69
N VAL A 181 -12.05 19.06 -12.87
CA VAL A 181 -11.34 17.85 -13.29
C VAL A 181 -12.17 16.63 -12.89
N GLU A 182 -12.67 15.90 -13.88
CA GLU A 182 -13.53 14.74 -13.65
C GLU A 182 -12.79 13.44 -13.98
N LEU A 183 -12.74 12.54 -13.01
CA LEU A 183 -12.29 11.16 -13.21
C LEU A 183 -13.50 10.30 -13.59
N VAL A 184 -13.44 9.72 -14.79
CA VAL A 184 -14.42 8.77 -15.30
C VAL A 184 -13.80 7.38 -15.32
N VAL A 185 -14.46 6.42 -14.67
CA VAL A 185 -14.03 5.01 -14.64
C VAL A 185 -15.19 4.12 -15.06
N GLY A 186 -15.00 3.34 -16.13
CA GLY A 186 -16.04 2.46 -16.67
C GLY A 186 -17.27 3.19 -17.22
N GLY A 187 -17.11 4.46 -17.61
CA GLY A 187 -18.19 5.32 -18.11
C GLY A 187 -18.85 6.20 -17.05
N ASP A 188 -18.67 5.92 -15.76
CA ASP A 188 -19.24 6.70 -14.66
C ASP A 188 -18.26 7.75 -14.15
N VAL A 189 -18.75 8.96 -13.86
CA VAL A 189 -17.96 9.97 -13.13
C VAL A 189 -17.80 9.50 -11.67
N ARG A 190 -16.57 9.14 -11.29
CA ARG A 190 -16.23 8.67 -9.94
C ARG A 190 -15.79 9.80 -9.01
N GLN A 191 -15.24 10.88 -9.57
CA GLN A 191 -14.79 12.03 -8.80
C GLN A 191 -14.86 13.28 -9.68
N SER A 192 -15.25 14.41 -9.08
CA SER A 192 -15.22 15.73 -9.71
C SER A 192 -14.50 16.71 -8.78
N ALA A 193 -13.37 17.23 -9.22
CA ALA A 193 -12.47 18.08 -8.45
C ALA A 193 -12.59 19.55 -8.92
N SER A 194 -13.15 20.39 -8.06
CA SER A 194 -13.24 21.84 -8.28
C SER A 194 -11.91 22.52 -7.93
N LEU A 195 -11.42 23.38 -8.82
CA LEU A 195 -10.12 24.04 -8.66
C LEU A 195 -10.27 25.41 -7.99
N ALA A 196 -9.52 25.64 -6.91
CA ALA A 196 -9.42 26.94 -6.26
C ALA A 196 -8.24 27.73 -6.85
N VAL A 197 -8.49 28.98 -7.27
CA VAL A 197 -7.44 29.86 -7.82
C VAL A 197 -6.58 30.43 -6.69
N ASP A 198 -5.26 30.28 -6.81
CA ASP A 198 -4.22 30.83 -5.94
C ASP A 198 -3.10 31.44 -6.80
N GLY A 199 -3.18 32.77 -7.01
CA GLY A 199 -2.25 33.52 -7.85
C GLY A 199 -2.29 33.07 -9.31
N GLU A 200 -1.16 32.62 -9.85
CA GLU A 200 -1.05 32.12 -11.23
C GLU A 200 -1.40 30.63 -11.38
N GLN A 201 -1.88 29.99 -10.31
CA GLN A 201 -2.23 28.58 -10.29
C GLN A 201 -3.69 28.38 -9.86
N ALA A 202 -4.28 27.27 -10.28
CA ALA A 202 -5.50 26.74 -9.67
C ALA A 202 -5.22 25.35 -9.16
N ARG A 203 -5.75 25.01 -7.98
CA ARG A 203 -5.36 23.80 -7.25
C ARG A 203 -6.56 23.06 -6.69
N TYR A 204 -6.38 21.75 -6.58
CA TYR A 204 -7.20 20.85 -5.78
C TYR A 204 -6.27 19.90 -5.01
N TRP A 205 -6.66 19.57 -3.78
CA TRP A 205 -5.86 18.75 -2.88
C TRP A 205 -6.74 17.91 -1.96
N GLU A 206 -6.34 16.65 -1.77
CA GLU A 206 -6.81 15.78 -0.71
C GLU A 206 -5.66 15.38 0.22
N GLN A 207 -5.88 15.45 1.53
CA GLN A 207 -4.88 14.99 2.49
C GLN A 207 -4.62 13.48 2.27
N PRO A 208 -3.36 13.02 2.17
CA PRO A 208 -3.06 11.61 2.11
C PRO A 208 -3.60 10.90 3.35
N VAL A 209 -4.33 9.81 3.12
CA VAL A 209 -4.75 8.88 4.16
C VAL A 209 -4.03 7.56 3.93
N PHE A 210 -3.04 7.28 4.77
CA PHE A 210 -2.35 6.00 4.77
C PHE A 210 -2.85 5.08 5.90
N GLU A 211 -3.73 5.59 6.77
CA GLU A 211 -4.17 4.89 7.98
C GLU A 211 -5.08 3.67 7.73
N ALA A 212 -4.79 2.72 8.61
CA ALA A 212 -5.44 1.49 8.98
C ALA A 212 -6.88 1.53 9.53
N SER A 213 -7.92 2.19 8.98
CA SER A 213 -9.26 2.10 9.61
C SER A 213 -9.80 0.65 9.76
N PHE A 214 -9.65 0.06 10.94
CA PHE A 214 -10.30 -1.16 11.41
C PHE A 214 -11.41 -0.80 12.40
N SER A 215 -12.42 -1.66 12.56
CA SER A 215 -13.46 -1.41 13.55
C SER A 215 -12.89 -1.49 14.97
N PRO A 216 -13.51 -0.85 15.97
CA PRO A 216 -13.04 -0.90 17.35
C PRO A 216 -12.81 -2.31 17.87
N GLY A 217 -13.68 -3.27 17.49
CA GLY A 217 -13.55 -4.67 17.87
C GLY A 217 -12.33 -5.36 17.25
N VAL A 218 -12.08 -5.17 15.95
CA VAL A 218 -10.88 -5.73 15.29
C VAL A 218 -9.62 -5.08 15.86
N THR A 219 -9.62 -3.75 16.03
CA THR A 219 -8.49 -3.01 16.60
C THR A 219 -8.13 -3.49 18.00
N GLU A 220 -9.10 -3.89 18.82
CA GLU A 220 -8.81 -4.46 20.14
C GLU A 220 -8.10 -5.81 20.04
N VAL A 221 -8.54 -6.70 19.15
CA VAL A 221 -7.83 -7.96 18.89
C VAL A 221 -6.40 -7.69 18.39
N LEU A 222 -6.21 -6.71 17.50
CA LEU A 222 -4.87 -6.32 17.04
C LEU A 222 -3.95 -5.87 18.19
N ARG A 223 -4.48 -5.15 19.19
CA ARG A 223 -3.72 -4.77 20.39
C ARG A 223 -3.32 -5.99 21.21
N ASN A 224 -4.25 -6.92 21.46
CA ASN A 224 -3.94 -8.15 22.19
C ASN A 224 -2.84 -8.97 21.51
N VAL A 225 -2.86 -9.03 20.17
CA VAL A 225 -1.82 -9.72 19.41
C VAL A 225 -0.48 -8.95 19.45
N LEU A 226 -0.50 -7.61 19.47
CA LEU A 226 0.71 -6.80 19.65
C LEU A 226 1.32 -7.02 21.03
N ASP A 227 0.52 -7.02 22.09
CA ASP A 227 0.95 -7.27 23.47
C ASP A 227 1.57 -8.68 23.60
N SER A 228 0.98 -9.66 22.92
CA SER A 228 1.52 -11.02 22.86
C SER A 228 2.87 -11.07 22.13
N CYS A 229 3.02 -10.33 21.02
CA CYS A 229 4.30 -10.19 20.32
C CYS A 229 5.36 -9.53 21.21
N GLN A 230 5.00 -8.47 21.93
CA GLN A 230 5.92 -7.77 22.83
C GLN A 230 6.37 -8.67 23.98
N THR A 231 5.45 -9.43 24.59
CA THR A 231 5.77 -10.42 25.62
C THR A 231 6.75 -11.47 25.11
N LEU A 232 6.56 -11.97 23.89
CA LEU A 232 7.50 -12.91 23.27
C LEU A 232 8.87 -12.26 23.03
N LEU A 233 8.91 -11.00 22.62
CA LEU A 233 10.16 -10.26 22.40
C LEU A 233 10.91 -9.91 23.69
N GLU A 234 10.25 -9.90 24.84
CA GLU A 234 10.94 -9.81 26.15
C GLU A 234 11.76 -11.08 26.43
N LEU A 235 11.30 -12.23 25.96
CA LEU A 235 11.98 -13.53 26.12
C LEU A 235 12.99 -13.78 25.00
N GLU A 236 12.61 -13.46 23.76
CA GLU A 236 13.39 -13.69 22.54
C GLU A 236 13.48 -12.39 21.70
N PRO A 237 14.37 -11.44 22.07
CA PRO A 237 14.38 -10.10 21.49
C PRO A 237 14.76 -10.04 20.01
N ASP A 238 15.42 -11.08 19.51
CA ASP A 238 15.95 -11.14 18.14
C ASP A 238 15.05 -11.98 17.21
N THR A 239 13.86 -12.38 17.64
CA THR A 239 12.94 -13.16 16.80
C THR A 239 12.29 -12.24 15.76
N LYS A 240 12.71 -12.42 14.50
CA LYS A 240 12.34 -11.52 13.39
C LYS A 240 10.84 -11.44 13.10
N TRP A 241 10.10 -12.53 13.31
CA TRP A 241 8.68 -12.59 12.95
C TRP A 241 7.82 -11.76 13.90
N PRO A 242 7.90 -11.92 15.23
CA PRO A 242 7.23 -11.01 16.17
C PRO A 242 7.64 -9.55 15.99
N LEU A 243 8.91 -9.24 15.69
CA LEU A 243 9.36 -7.87 15.38
C LEU A 243 8.64 -7.29 14.16
N LEU A 244 8.67 -8.01 13.03
CA LEU A 244 8.05 -7.55 11.78
C LEU A 244 6.52 -7.49 11.87
N THR A 245 5.91 -8.42 12.60
CA THR A 245 4.48 -8.43 12.91
C THR A 245 4.12 -7.24 13.79
N SER A 246 4.89 -6.95 14.84
CA SER A 246 4.70 -5.77 15.70
C SER A 246 4.75 -4.48 14.89
N VAL A 247 5.71 -4.35 13.96
CA VAL A 247 5.77 -3.20 13.03
C VAL A 247 4.48 -3.05 12.23
N SER A 248 3.91 -4.14 11.74
CA SER A 248 2.68 -4.14 10.94
C SER A 248 1.45 -3.81 11.80
N LEU A 249 1.37 -4.37 13.01
CA LEU A 249 0.31 -4.11 13.99
C LEU A 249 0.34 -2.66 14.48
N MET A 250 1.50 -2.15 14.85
CA MET A 250 1.66 -0.75 15.27
C MET A 250 1.21 0.24 14.18
N GLN A 251 1.55 -0.03 12.91
CA GLN A 251 1.08 0.78 11.77
C GLN A 251 -0.43 0.67 11.53
N ALA A 252 -1.02 -0.49 11.81
CA ALA A 252 -2.46 -0.74 11.68
C ALA A 252 -3.28 -0.12 12.82
N ILE A 253 -2.76 -0.14 14.06
CA ILE A 253 -3.44 0.33 15.27
C ILE A 253 -3.36 1.85 15.39
N ASP A 254 -2.14 2.40 15.40
CA ASP A 254 -1.89 3.84 15.57
C ASP A 254 -0.46 4.19 15.15
N ARG A 255 -0.30 4.51 13.86
CA ARG A 255 1.01 4.87 13.28
C ARG A 255 1.68 6.06 13.98
N LYS A 256 0.90 7.05 14.42
CA LYS A 256 1.43 8.28 15.02
C LYS A 256 1.98 8.00 16.40
N LYS A 257 1.22 7.28 17.23
CA LYS A 257 1.66 6.84 18.56
C LYS A 257 2.93 6.00 18.49
N TYR A 258 2.99 5.04 17.56
CA TYR A 258 4.06 4.05 17.50
C TYR A 258 5.21 4.41 16.55
N LYS A 259 5.25 5.62 15.99
CA LYS A 259 6.29 6.07 15.02
C LYS A 259 7.71 5.73 15.48
N ALA A 260 8.10 6.13 16.69
CA ALA A 260 9.45 5.91 17.19
C ALA A 260 9.80 4.42 17.35
N GLU A 261 8.84 3.62 17.84
CA GLU A 261 9.02 2.19 18.08
C GLU A 261 9.10 1.40 16.76
N VAL A 262 8.26 1.75 15.78
CA VAL A 262 8.32 1.20 14.41
C VAL A 262 9.70 1.43 13.78
N LEU A 263 10.23 2.66 13.86
CA LEU A 263 11.55 2.97 13.30
C LEU A 263 12.66 2.18 14.01
N LYS A 264 12.59 2.06 15.34
CA LYS A 264 13.52 1.24 16.15
C LYS A 264 13.47 -0.23 15.73
N TYR A 265 12.28 -0.80 15.55
CA TYR A 265 12.13 -2.21 15.20
C TYR A 265 12.62 -2.50 13.78
N LEU A 266 12.41 -1.57 12.84
CA LEU A 266 12.94 -1.69 11.48
C LEU A 266 14.48 -1.63 11.46
N ASP A 267 15.09 -0.80 12.30
CA ASP A 267 16.55 -0.78 12.45
C ASP A 267 17.10 -2.07 13.07
N LEU A 268 16.40 -2.65 14.04
CA LEU A 268 16.76 -3.94 14.62
C LEU A 268 16.62 -5.07 13.60
N LEU A 269 15.49 -5.13 12.89
CA LEU A 269 15.24 -6.10 11.81
C LEU A 269 16.33 -6.08 10.75
N ALA A 270 16.79 -4.89 10.35
CA ALA A 270 17.88 -4.75 9.39
C ALA A 270 19.22 -5.34 9.88
N LYS A 271 19.44 -5.39 11.21
CA LYS A 271 20.62 -6.00 11.81
C LYS A 271 20.48 -7.53 11.93
N ILE A 272 19.33 -8.02 12.39
CA ILE A 272 19.12 -9.45 12.65
C ILE A 272 18.86 -10.28 11.38
N ASP A 273 18.14 -9.74 10.39
CA ASP A 273 17.88 -10.39 9.10
C ASP A 273 18.60 -9.60 7.98
N HIS A 274 19.93 -9.63 8.05
CA HIS A 274 20.84 -8.86 7.18
C HIS A 274 20.62 -9.11 5.68
N LEU A 275 20.20 -10.32 5.29
CA LEU A 275 19.85 -10.64 3.91
C LEU A 275 18.67 -9.83 3.38
N ARG A 276 17.82 -9.30 4.28
CA ARG A 276 16.68 -8.42 4.00
C ARG A 276 16.89 -6.99 4.50
N ALA A 277 18.11 -6.59 4.88
CA ALA A 277 18.39 -5.24 5.42
C ALA A 277 17.87 -4.10 4.53
N ASN A 278 18.03 -4.23 3.21
CA ASN A 278 17.53 -3.25 2.25
C ASN A 278 16.00 -3.17 2.22
N TYR A 279 15.30 -4.30 2.41
CA TYR A 279 13.84 -4.32 2.50
C TYR A 279 13.36 -3.56 3.73
N TYR A 280 13.98 -3.75 4.90
CA TYR A 280 13.61 -3.00 6.11
C TYR A 280 13.96 -1.51 6.02
N SER A 281 15.08 -1.18 5.39
CA SER A 281 15.48 0.21 5.12
C SER A 281 14.49 0.93 4.19
N ASP A 282 14.02 0.23 3.15
CA ASP A 282 13.01 0.75 2.24
C ASP A 282 11.64 0.88 2.95
N LEU A 283 11.26 -0.08 3.79
CA LEU A 283 10.07 0.05 4.65
C LEU A 283 10.17 1.24 5.61
N LYS A 284 11.35 1.47 6.21
CA LYS A 284 11.61 2.62 7.08
C LYS A 284 11.44 3.92 6.31
N SER A 285 11.99 3.98 5.10
CA SER A 285 11.82 5.13 4.19
C SER A 285 10.35 5.40 3.89
N ARG A 286 9.57 4.35 3.62
CA ARG A 286 8.12 4.45 3.43
C ARG A 286 7.44 5.05 4.65
N CYS A 287 7.72 4.52 5.85
CA CYS A 287 7.13 5.05 7.09
C CYS A 287 7.47 6.53 7.30
N ILE A 288 8.73 6.94 7.12
CA ILE A 288 9.14 8.34 7.27
C ILE A 288 8.41 9.24 6.28
N MET A 289 8.35 8.83 5.00
CA MET A 289 7.64 9.57 3.96
C MET A 289 6.14 9.72 4.29
N GLU A 290 5.47 8.65 4.72
CA GLU A 290 4.05 8.69 5.06
C GLU A 290 3.76 9.66 6.21
N HIS A 291 4.52 9.59 7.31
CA HIS A 291 4.35 10.53 8.43
C HIS A 291 4.61 11.97 8.02
N GLN A 292 5.67 12.22 7.25
CA GLN A 292 5.97 13.58 6.79
C GLN A 292 4.88 14.12 5.88
N LEU A 293 4.34 13.30 4.98
CA LEU A 293 3.25 13.70 4.08
C LEU A 293 1.93 13.95 4.83
N GLU A 294 1.63 13.18 5.87
CA GLU A 294 0.46 13.39 6.74
C GLU A 294 0.56 14.70 7.53
N GLU A 295 1.75 15.07 7.99
CA GLU A 295 2.02 16.28 8.77
C GLU A 295 2.29 17.52 7.90
N TRP A 296 2.59 17.33 6.60
CA TRP A 296 3.00 18.41 5.71
C TRP A 296 1.82 19.30 5.33
N ASN A 297 1.98 20.60 5.59
CA ASN A 297 1.07 21.63 5.11
C ASN A 297 1.49 22.10 3.71
N VAL A 298 0.61 21.87 2.74
CA VAL A 298 0.82 22.20 1.34
C VAL A 298 0.99 23.70 1.17
N GLY A 299 2.16 24.09 0.68
CA GLY A 299 2.57 25.50 0.57
C GLY A 299 3.87 25.77 1.30
N ASN A 300 4.18 24.98 2.33
CA ASN A 300 5.49 24.97 2.97
C ASN A 300 6.50 24.13 2.20
N ASP A 301 7.78 24.38 2.46
CA ASP A 301 8.88 23.56 1.92
C ASP A 301 8.77 22.12 2.47
N PHE A 302 8.99 21.12 1.61
CA PHE A 302 9.03 19.72 2.03
C PHE A 302 10.47 19.34 2.37
N CYS A 303 10.73 18.89 3.60
CA CYS A 303 12.09 18.67 4.10
C CYS A 303 12.22 17.33 4.83
N LEU A 304 13.16 16.51 4.40
CA LEU A 304 13.58 15.25 5.05
C LEU A 304 15.10 15.10 4.98
N VAL A 305 15.84 16.08 5.49
CA VAL A 305 17.31 16.03 5.52
C VAL A 305 17.79 14.96 6.52
N ASN A 306 18.81 14.20 6.15
CA ASN A 306 19.45 13.19 7.03
C ASN A 306 18.45 12.22 7.69
N SER A 307 17.42 11.83 6.94
CA SER A 307 16.34 10.98 7.45
C SER A 307 16.57 9.49 7.13
N ALA A 308 17.78 9.14 6.70
CA ALA A 308 18.18 7.78 6.31
C ALA A 308 17.29 7.16 5.22
N LEU A 309 16.72 7.97 4.32
CA LEU A 309 15.87 7.48 3.24
C LEU A 309 16.72 6.72 2.21
N THR A 310 16.29 5.52 1.84
CA THR A 310 16.87 4.67 0.79
C THR A 310 15.98 4.55 -0.45
N ALA A 311 14.73 5.01 -0.34
CA ALA A 311 13.76 5.07 -1.43
C ALA A 311 12.73 6.22 -1.23
N LEU A 312 12.29 6.85 -2.32
CA LEU A 312 11.29 7.91 -2.33
C LEU A 312 9.89 7.31 -2.58
N TYR A 313 9.18 7.00 -1.50
CA TYR A 313 7.79 6.53 -1.55
C TYR A 313 6.81 7.69 -1.71
N HIS A 314 5.66 7.41 -2.32
CA HIS A 314 4.53 8.35 -2.39
C HIS A 314 4.89 9.71 -3.02
N SER A 315 5.84 9.72 -3.97
CA SER A 315 6.37 10.94 -4.59
C SER A 315 5.30 11.75 -5.33
N GLN A 316 4.19 11.13 -5.72
CA GLN A 316 3.06 11.79 -6.35
C GLN A 316 2.38 12.84 -5.46
N TYR A 317 2.46 12.70 -4.14
CA TYR A 317 1.95 13.69 -3.20
C TYR A 317 2.83 14.95 -3.13
N LEU A 318 4.05 14.91 -3.69
CA LEU A 318 4.95 16.06 -3.79
C LEU A 318 4.69 16.93 -5.03
N LEU A 319 3.67 16.63 -5.84
CA LEU A 319 3.28 17.44 -7.00
C LEU A 319 3.18 18.95 -6.69
N PRO A 320 2.58 19.40 -5.55
CA PRO A 320 2.50 20.82 -5.21
C PRO A 320 3.76 21.42 -4.57
N ALA A 321 4.79 20.62 -4.30
CA ALA A 321 5.97 21.11 -3.60
C ALA A 321 6.75 22.11 -4.46
N ARG A 322 6.90 23.35 -3.97
CA ARG A 322 7.74 24.38 -4.62
C ARG A 322 9.21 24.23 -4.28
N ARG A 323 9.52 23.72 -3.10
CA ARG A 323 10.88 23.38 -2.67
C ARG A 323 10.89 22.05 -1.96
N VAL A 324 11.90 21.24 -2.26
CA VAL A 324 12.10 19.90 -1.71
C VAL A 324 13.56 19.75 -1.27
N ASP A 325 13.80 19.51 0.02
CA ASP A 325 15.14 19.27 0.56
C ASP A 325 15.26 17.83 1.06
N LEU A 326 16.07 17.03 0.35
CA LEU A 326 16.29 15.62 0.62
C LEU A 326 17.79 15.30 0.80
N ARG A 327 18.61 16.31 1.13
CA ARG A 327 20.05 16.13 1.33
C ARG A 327 20.37 15.09 2.40
N GLN A 328 21.55 14.48 2.29
CA GLN A 328 22.05 13.50 3.26
C GLN A 328 21.18 12.23 3.38
N ASN A 329 20.57 11.80 2.28
CA ASN A 329 19.89 10.50 2.13
C ASN A 329 20.51 9.67 0.99
N SER A 330 20.04 8.44 0.77
CA SER A 330 20.57 7.47 -0.19
C SER A 330 19.53 7.09 -1.27
N LEU A 331 19.05 8.06 -2.05
CA LEU A 331 17.93 7.91 -3.01
C LEU A 331 18.35 7.64 -4.47
N THR A 332 19.54 7.11 -4.72
CA THR A 332 20.03 6.85 -6.10
C THR A 332 19.07 5.97 -6.91
N ARG A 333 18.41 4.99 -6.27
CA ARG A 333 17.41 4.10 -6.90
C ARG A 333 16.06 4.77 -7.17
N SER A 334 15.84 6.00 -6.67
CA SER A 334 14.57 6.71 -6.78
C SER A 334 14.61 7.90 -7.75
N LEU A 335 15.67 8.06 -8.53
CA LEU A 335 15.79 9.16 -9.51
C LEU A 335 14.56 9.31 -10.44
N PRO A 336 13.96 8.23 -10.99
CA PRO A 336 12.76 8.35 -11.81
C PRO A 336 11.56 8.95 -11.05
N ARG A 337 11.50 8.78 -9.73
CA ARG A 337 10.41 9.28 -8.89
C ARG A 337 10.40 10.80 -8.77
N PHE A 338 11.52 11.47 -9.04
CA PHE A 338 11.59 12.94 -9.06
C PHE A 338 10.81 13.55 -10.22
N ALA A 339 10.41 12.77 -11.22
CA ALA A 339 9.52 13.22 -12.29
C ALA A 339 8.17 13.74 -11.77
N SER A 340 7.73 13.34 -10.57
CA SER A 340 6.49 13.89 -9.96
C SER A 340 6.61 15.35 -9.52
N LEU A 341 7.84 15.87 -9.37
CA LEU A 341 8.13 17.23 -8.88
C LEU A 341 7.98 18.31 -9.95
N GLN A 342 6.88 18.27 -10.71
CA GLN A 342 6.65 19.13 -11.88
C GLN A 342 6.62 20.64 -11.58
N PHE A 343 6.33 21.04 -10.34
CA PHE A 343 6.26 22.44 -9.92
C PHE A 343 7.34 22.83 -8.91
N CYS A 344 8.32 21.96 -8.70
CA CYS A 344 9.42 22.25 -7.81
C CYS A 344 10.43 23.19 -8.47
N LYS A 345 10.69 24.32 -7.82
CA LYS A 345 11.66 25.33 -8.29
C LYS A 345 13.05 25.11 -7.71
N VAL A 346 13.11 24.57 -6.50
CA VAL A 346 14.36 24.31 -5.79
C VAL A 346 14.31 22.90 -5.25
N ILE A 347 15.16 22.03 -5.79
CA ILE A 347 15.41 20.73 -5.19
C ILE A 347 16.84 20.80 -4.68
N HIS A 348 17.05 20.40 -3.43
CA HIS A 348 18.37 20.10 -2.90
C HIS A 348 18.55 18.59 -2.92
N PRO A 349 18.96 18.00 -4.07
CA PRO A 349 19.12 16.56 -4.16
C PRO A 349 20.43 16.11 -3.52
N ILE A 350 20.55 14.80 -3.42
CA ILE A 350 21.67 14.06 -2.83
C ILE A 350 22.95 14.16 -3.65
N ILE A 351 22.87 14.55 -4.94
CA ILE A 351 23.98 14.47 -5.88
C ILE A 351 24.48 15.87 -6.20
N LYS A 352 25.74 16.15 -5.85
CA LYS A 352 26.47 17.38 -6.18
C LYS A 352 26.71 17.57 -7.70
N GLU A 353 26.34 16.60 -8.56
CA GLU A 353 26.86 16.50 -9.94
C GLU A 353 25.86 16.18 -11.07
N LEU A 354 24.53 16.20 -10.89
CA LEU A 354 23.59 15.83 -11.98
C LEU A 354 22.63 16.93 -12.45
N TRP A 355 22.97 18.20 -12.30
CA TRP A 355 22.24 19.30 -12.93
C TRP A 355 22.88 19.75 -14.26
N TRP A 356 23.02 18.82 -15.21
CA TRP A 356 23.30 19.12 -16.63
C TRP A 356 22.48 18.17 -17.51
N CYS A 357 21.15 18.29 -17.46
CA CYS A 357 20.24 17.92 -18.55
C CYS A 357 18.95 18.72 -18.32
N GLY A 358 18.66 19.63 -19.24
CA GLY A 358 17.75 20.76 -19.05
C GLY A 358 16.32 20.41 -18.68
N ILE A 359 15.81 21.17 -17.70
CA ILE A 359 14.38 21.44 -17.50
C ILE A 359 13.97 22.59 -18.42
#